data_AF-A0A523CB64-F1
#
_entry.id   AF-A0A523CB64-F1
#
_cell.length_a   1.000
_cell.length_b   1.000
_cell.length_c   1.000
_cell.angle_alpha   90.00
_cell.angle_beta   90.00
_cell.angle_gamma   90.00
#
_symmetry.space_group_name_H-M   'P 1'
#
loop_
_entity.id
_entity.type
_entity.pdbx_description
1 polymer ?
#
loop_
_entity_poly.entity_id
_entity_poly.type
_entity_poly.pdbx_seq_one_letter_code
_entity_poly.pdbx_strand_id
1 'polypeptide(L)'
;MRRARYAIAVLILAATLMAPSFADAAGATTSVSLADYVARVTEARTAVEAALPGVGEPSAAGQLGAVVRDRVISVESVTVSGASMPVEQGVLLSLVVRLDGARSETTRREAAEDMLAQLRSQEVALGQPGTPPAGDTALLEKILTDEGVVETLDARQRFQEFLQKLIDKVLRWLEGVTGAKSTQTTFRALYYLLLVLSVFVIAWVVFVLARRMRSVVARSDGSGDDTSGDAVIAAAEGLPDDALAFADAEAAAGRYRDAVRALFGGAARELVERGIVPRTRTRTDGELLADVALARPTVLPPLSELCDAFEPAWYGHIDPGADGYAAARAVYSKLVATLVGDAR
;
A
#
# COMPACT_ATOMS: atom_id res chain seq x y z
N MET A 1 -9.04 1.53 41.48
CA MET A 1 -10.08 1.31 40.43
C MET A 1 -9.67 1.72 39.01
N ARG A 2 -8.92 2.82 38.79
CA ARG A 2 -8.44 3.20 37.44
C ARG A 2 -7.54 2.15 36.77
N ARG A 3 -6.67 1.48 37.53
CA ARG A 3 -5.75 0.44 37.03
C ARG A 3 -6.44 -0.87 36.61
N ALA A 4 -7.59 -1.19 37.20
CA ALA A 4 -8.40 -2.35 36.79
C ALA A 4 -9.10 -2.12 35.44
N ARG A 5 -9.44 -0.86 35.11
CA ARG A 5 -10.04 -0.49 33.82
C ARG A 5 -9.04 -0.60 32.66
N TYR A 6 -7.76 -0.29 32.90
CA TYR A 6 -6.71 -0.48 31.89
C TYR A 6 -6.38 -1.96 31.66
N ALA A 7 -6.42 -2.80 32.70
CA ALA A 7 -6.24 -4.24 32.54
C ALA A 7 -7.37 -4.89 31.73
N ILE A 8 -8.61 -4.47 31.94
CA ILE A 8 -9.77 -4.94 31.15
C ILE A 8 -9.71 -4.43 29.70
N ALA A 9 -9.31 -3.17 29.49
CA ALA A 9 -9.16 -2.63 28.13
C ALA A 9 -8.05 -3.33 27.33
N VAL A 10 -6.94 -3.68 27.98
CA VAL A 10 -5.84 -4.44 27.35
C VAL A 10 -6.25 -5.90 27.10
N LEU A 11 -7.03 -6.52 27.98
CA LEU A 11 -7.56 -7.87 27.77
C LEU A 11 -8.61 -7.91 26.65
N ILE A 12 -9.45 -6.89 26.52
CA ILE A 12 -10.40 -6.78 25.42
C ILE A 12 -9.64 -6.55 24.11
N LEU A 13 -8.64 -5.67 24.08
CA LEU A 13 -7.80 -5.42 22.89
C LEU A 13 -6.99 -6.65 22.48
N ALA A 14 -6.46 -7.40 23.46
CA ALA A 14 -5.77 -8.66 23.22
C ALA A 14 -6.76 -9.75 22.77
N ALA A 15 -7.99 -9.79 23.27
CA ALA A 15 -9.02 -10.71 22.82
C ALA A 15 -9.56 -10.38 21.42
N THR A 16 -9.59 -9.10 21.01
CA THR A 16 -9.90 -8.72 19.62
C THR A 16 -8.73 -8.97 18.66
N LEU A 17 -7.49 -8.91 19.14
CA LEU A 17 -6.29 -9.29 18.36
C LEU A 17 -6.02 -10.81 18.34
N MET A 18 -6.55 -11.55 19.33
CA MET A 18 -6.50 -13.02 19.42
C MET A 18 -7.80 -13.69 18.95
N ALA A 19 -8.79 -12.94 18.48
CA ALA A 19 -9.87 -13.54 17.71
C ALA A 19 -9.19 -14.21 16.50
N PRO A 20 -9.24 -15.54 16.38
CA PRO A 20 -8.63 -16.21 15.24
C PRO A 20 -9.25 -15.58 14.01
N SER A 21 -8.42 -14.96 13.17
CA SER A 21 -8.79 -14.75 11.78
C SER A 21 -9.07 -16.15 11.25
N PHE A 22 -10.35 -16.51 11.15
CA PHE A 22 -10.84 -17.82 10.72
C PHE A 22 -10.42 -18.03 9.26
N ALA A 23 -9.15 -18.34 9.04
CA ALA A 23 -8.59 -18.81 7.77
C ALA A 23 -8.52 -20.34 7.74
N ASP A 24 -8.95 -21.01 8.81
CA ASP A 24 -8.91 -22.48 8.94
C ASP A 24 -10.31 -23.07 9.16
N ALA A 25 -11.27 -22.56 8.37
CA ALA A 25 -12.52 -23.23 8.13
C ALA A 25 -12.56 -23.70 6.67
N ALA A 26 -11.57 -24.49 6.26
CA ALA A 26 -11.66 -25.38 5.09
C ALA A 26 -12.62 -26.57 5.36
N GLY A 27 -13.73 -26.29 6.05
CA GLY A 27 -14.84 -27.22 6.22
C GLY A 27 -15.77 -27.04 5.03
N ALA A 28 -15.56 -27.84 3.98
CA ALA A 28 -16.50 -28.14 2.91
C ALA A 28 -17.48 -26.98 2.57
N THR A 29 -16.95 -25.83 2.16
CA THR A 29 -17.79 -24.76 1.64
C THR A 29 -18.22 -25.19 0.24
N THR A 30 -19.52 -25.41 0.06
CA THR A 30 -20.14 -25.67 -1.24
C THR A 30 -19.61 -24.65 -2.25
N SER A 31 -18.75 -25.09 -3.16
CA SER A 31 -18.15 -24.19 -4.14
C SER A 31 -19.24 -23.71 -5.11
N VAL A 32 -19.39 -22.41 -5.26
CA VAL A 32 -20.41 -21.83 -6.14
C VAL A 32 -19.83 -21.73 -7.56
N SER A 33 -20.68 -21.92 -8.57
CA SER A 33 -20.25 -21.81 -9.96
C SER A 33 -19.91 -20.35 -10.29
N LEU A 34 -18.96 -20.11 -11.19
CA LEU A 34 -18.65 -18.76 -11.67
C LEU A 34 -19.91 -18.04 -12.21
N ALA A 35 -20.80 -18.77 -12.89
CA ALA A 35 -22.03 -18.21 -13.43
C ALA A 35 -22.99 -17.69 -12.33
N ASP A 36 -23.17 -18.47 -11.27
CA ASP A 36 -24.00 -18.07 -10.13
C ASP A 36 -23.39 -16.88 -9.39
N TYR A 37 -22.08 -16.89 -9.22
CA TYR A 37 -21.36 -15.78 -8.60
C TYR A 37 -21.49 -14.49 -9.41
N VAL A 38 -21.29 -14.54 -10.72
CA VAL A 38 -21.49 -13.40 -11.63
C VAL A 38 -22.93 -12.89 -11.54
N ALA A 39 -23.92 -13.78 -11.56
CA ALA A 39 -25.32 -13.39 -11.43
C ALA A 39 -25.58 -12.62 -10.13
N ARG A 40 -25.07 -13.09 -8.99
CA ARG A 40 -25.22 -12.40 -7.70
C ARG A 40 -24.57 -11.01 -7.68
N VAL A 41 -23.39 -10.87 -8.27
CA VAL A 41 -22.69 -9.58 -8.37
C VAL A 41 -23.50 -8.59 -9.23
N THR A 42 -24.01 -9.04 -10.39
CA THR A 42 -24.85 -8.21 -11.28
C THR A 42 -26.17 -7.82 -10.61
N GLU A 43 -26.80 -8.73 -9.85
CA GLU A 43 -28.02 -8.44 -9.09
C GLU A 43 -27.76 -7.41 -7.97
N ALA A 44 -26.67 -7.56 -7.22
CA ALA A 44 -26.27 -6.59 -6.21
C ALA A 44 -26.01 -5.21 -6.82
N ARG A 45 -25.32 -5.15 -7.96
CA ARG A 45 -25.08 -3.89 -8.70
C ARG A 45 -26.38 -3.21 -9.09
N THR A 46 -27.30 -3.98 -9.67
CA THR A 46 -28.60 -3.48 -10.13
C THR A 46 -29.43 -2.97 -8.95
N ALA A 47 -29.37 -3.64 -7.79
CA ALA A 47 -30.04 -3.19 -6.58
C ALA A 47 -29.47 -1.86 -6.06
N VAL A 48 -28.14 -1.70 -6.03
CA VAL A 48 -27.49 -0.44 -5.63
C VAL A 48 -27.85 0.69 -6.58
N GLU A 49 -27.80 0.46 -7.89
CA GLU A 49 -28.13 1.46 -8.91
C GLU A 49 -29.59 1.92 -8.82
N ALA A 50 -30.53 1.00 -8.59
CA ALA A 50 -31.94 1.32 -8.41
C ALA A 50 -32.22 2.09 -7.11
N ALA A 51 -31.49 1.80 -6.03
CA ALA A 51 -31.67 2.43 -4.73
C ALA A 51 -30.98 3.80 -4.61
N LEU A 52 -30.00 4.11 -5.48
CA LEU A 52 -29.16 5.31 -5.40
C LEU A 52 -29.93 6.64 -5.28
N PRO A 53 -31.04 6.87 -6.02
CA PRO A 53 -31.81 8.12 -5.88
C PRO A 53 -32.42 8.31 -4.48
N GLY A 54 -32.78 7.22 -3.80
CA GLY A 54 -33.46 7.22 -2.50
C GLY A 54 -32.58 6.87 -1.29
N VAL A 55 -31.30 6.51 -1.51
CA VAL A 55 -30.40 6.02 -0.46
C VAL A 55 -30.08 7.06 0.63
N GLY A 56 -30.45 8.31 0.39
CA GLY A 56 -30.41 9.37 1.39
C GLY A 56 -31.28 9.08 2.62
N GLU A 57 -32.34 8.28 2.50
CA GLU A 57 -33.19 7.87 3.62
C GLU A 57 -32.57 6.70 4.41
N PRO A 58 -32.53 6.77 5.76
CA PRO A 58 -31.95 5.69 6.57
C PRO A 58 -32.59 4.31 6.37
N SER A 59 -33.91 4.27 6.15
CA SER A 59 -34.65 3.03 5.87
C SER A 59 -34.24 2.42 4.53
N ALA A 60 -34.10 3.24 3.49
CA ALA A 60 -33.67 2.81 2.16
C ALA A 60 -32.21 2.31 2.18
N ALA A 61 -31.33 3.00 2.89
CA ALA A 61 -29.94 2.59 3.07
C ALA A 61 -29.81 1.24 3.81
N GLY A 62 -30.58 1.05 4.89
CA GLY A 62 -30.58 -0.22 5.63
C GLY A 62 -31.13 -1.39 4.81
N GLN A 63 -32.16 -1.16 3.99
CA GLN A 63 -32.68 -2.17 3.05
C GLN A 63 -31.63 -2.52 1.99
N LEU A 64 -30.95 -1.52 1.42
CA LEU A 64 -29.88 -1.74 0.45
C LEU A 64 -28.74 -2.57 1.05
N GLY A 65 -28.27 -2.21 2.26
CA GLY A 65 -27.23 -2.97 2.95
C GLY A 65 -27.62 -4.43 3.22
N ALA A 66 -28.89 -4.69 3.53
CA ALA A 66 -29.40 -6.06 3.68
C ALA A 66 -29.39 -6.84 2.36
N VAL A 67 -29.84 -6.23 1.25
CA VAL A 67 -29.82 -6.86 -0.08
C VAL A 67 -28.40 -7.22 -0.50
N VAL A 68 -27.44 -6.31 -0.31
CA VAL A 68 -26.05 -6.57 -0.71
C VAL A 68 -25.40 -7.67 0.13
N ARG A 69 -25.67 -7.72 1.44
CA ARG A 69 -25.20 -8.81 2.32
C ARG A 69 -25.77 -10.18 1.96
N ASP A 70 -27.02 -10.22 1.52
CA ASP A 70 -27.67 -11.46 1.09
C ASP A 70 -27.04 -12.03 -0.19
N ARG A 71 -26.57 -11.14 -1.08
CA ARG A 71 -25.98 -11.52 -2.37
C ARG A 71 -24.48 -11.74 -2.33
N VAL A 72 -23.75 -11.06 -1.44
CA VAL A 72 -22.28 -11.10 -1.41
C VAL A 72 -21.77 -11.58 -0.06
N ILE A 73 -21.24 -12.80 -0.05
CA ILE A 73 -20.64 -13.44 1.11
C ILE A 73 -19.19 -12.98 1.27
N SER A 74 -18.72 -12.79 2.50
CA SER A 74 -17.39 -12.26 2.81
C SER A 74 -16.23 -13.06 2.20
N VAL A 75 -16.34 -14.38 2.24
CA VAL A 75 -15.35 -15.33 1.72
C VAL A 75 -16.14 -16.48 1.12
N GLU A 76 -16.01 -16.67 -0.19
CA GLU A 76 -16.68 -17.73 -0.92
C GLU A 76 -15.67 -18.42 -1.85
N SER A 77 -15.81 -19.73 -2.03
CA SER A 77 -15.02 -20.47 -3.01
C SER A 77 -15.78 -20.56 -4.32
N VAL A 78 -15.21 -19.99 -5.39
CA VAL A 78 -15.81 -19.97 -6.73
C VAL A 78 -15.08 -20.98 -7.63
N THR A 79 -15.84 -21.80 -8.35
CA THR A 79 -15.26 -22.77 -9.28
C THR A 79 -15.05 -22.13 -10.65
N VAL A 80 -13.80 -22.04 -11.08
CA VAL A 80 -13.37 -21.53 -12.39
C VAL A 80 -12.57 -22.60 -13.10
N SER A 81 -13.06 -23.08 -14.24
CA SER A 81 -12.39 -24.13 -15.05
C SER A 81 -12.02 -25.40 -14.26
N GLY A 82 -12.83 -25.77 -13.26
CA GLY A 82 -12.60 -26.93 -12.39
C GLY A 82 -11.66 -26.69 -11.20
N ALA A 83 -11.04 -25.51 -11.09
CA ALA A 83 -10.28 -25.09 -9.92
C ALA A 83 -11.16 -24.27 -8.97
N SER A 84 -11.03 -24.53 -7.66
CA SER A 84 -11.69 -23.73 -6.62
C SER A 84 -10.80 -22.55 -6.24
N MET A 85 -11.29 -21.33 -6.43
CA MET A 85 -10.57 -20.11 -6.09
C MET A 85 -11.29 -19.39 -4.94
N PRO A 86 -10.59 -19.07 -3.83
CA PRO A 86 -11.18 -18.25 -2.79
C PRO A 86 -11.34 -16.80 -3.29
N VAL A 87 -12.54 -16.26 -3.15
CA VAL A 87 -12.85 -14.87 -3.48
C VAL A 87 -13.19 -14.13 -2.18
N GLU A 88 -12.47 -13.05 -1.94
CA GLU A 88 -12.64 -12.21 -0.75
C GLU A 88 -13.41 -10.93 -1.11
N GLN A 89 -14.46 -10.65 -0.35
CA GLN A 89 -15.39 -9.53 -0.56
C GLN A 89 -15.37 -8.52 0.60
N GLY A 90 -14.28 -8.48 1.36
CA GLY A 90 -14.13 -7.64 2.55
C GLY A 90 -14.33 -6.15 2.28
N VAL A 91 -13.87 -5.66 1.13
CA VAL A 91 -14.04 -4.24 0.72
C VAL A 91 -15.52 -3.91 0.59
N LEU A 92 -16.30 -4.72 -0.13
CA LEU A 92 -17.72 -4.47 -0.34
C LEU A 92 -18.50 -4.48 0.99
N LEU A 93 -18.21 -5.44 1.88
CA LEU A 93 -18.84 -5.50 3.19
C LEU A 93 -18.46 -4.31 4.09
N SER A 94 -17.23 -3.80 3.98
CA SER A 94 -16.83 -2.59 4.70
C SER A 94 -17.63 -1.36 4.26
N LEU A 95 -17.96 -1.27 2.96
CA LEU A 95 -18.83 -0.22 2.42
C LEU A 95 -20.27 -0.36 2.90
N VAL A 96 -20.79 -1.59 3.03
CA VAL A 96 -22.10 -1.83 3.64
C VAL A 96 -22.14 -1.39 5.10
N VAL A 97 -21.09 -1.69 5.87
CA VAL A 97 -20.98 -1.23 7.28
C VAL A 97 -20.92 0.30 7.34
N ARG A 98 -20.18 0.94 6.44
CA ARG A 98 -20.13 2.41 6.32
C ARG A 98 -21.50 2.99 5.98
N LEU A 99 -22.24 2.37 5.06
CA LEU A 99 -23.59 2.76 4.67
C LEU A 99 -24.57 2.69 5.85
N ASP A 100 -24.57 1.58 6.60
CA ASP A 100 -25.45 1.37 7.76
C ASP A 100 -25.12 2.34 8.92
N GLY A 101 -23.83 2.66 9.11
CA GLY A 101 -23.37 3.57 10.16
C GLY A 101 -23.47 5.06 9.82
N ALA A 102 -23.80 5.41 8.57
CA ALA A 102 -23.77 6.78 8.08
C ALA A 102 -24.92 7.61 8.66
N ARG A 103 -24.56 8.69 9.36
CA ARG A 103 -25.53 9.61 10.00
C ARG A 103 -26.07 10.67 9.05
N SER A 104 -25.28 11.08 8.07
CA SER A 104 -25.66 12.11 7.09
C SER A 104 -26.15 11.49 5.78
N GLU A 105 -26.96 12.24 5.04
CA GLU A 105 -27.41 11.85 3.70
C GLU A 105 -26.22 11.73 2.74
N THR A 106 -25.30 12.70 2.78
CA THR A 106 -24.10 12.74 1.95
C THR A 106 -23.25 11.49 2.13
N THR A 107 -22.96 11.10 3.37
CA THR A 107 -22.14 9.91 3.65
C THR A 107 -22.83 8.61 3.22
N ARG A 108 -24.17 8.53 3.30
CA ARG A 108 -24.92 7.38 2.77
C ARG A 108 -24.80 7.30 1.25
N ARG A 109 -24.95 8.44 0.56
CA ARG A 109 -24.82 8.52 -0.89
C ARG A 109 -23.41 8.17 -1.36
N GLU A 110 -22.38 8.75 -0.75
CA GLU A 110 -20.97 8.40 -1.02
C GLU A 110 -20.69 6.90 -0.84
N ALA A 111 -21.13 6.31 0.27
CA ALA A 111 -20.91 4.88 0.51
C ALA A 111 -21.62 3.98 -0.53
N ALA A 112 -22.80 4.39 -1.00
CA ALA A 112 -23.52 3.69 -2.06
C ALA A 112 -22.87 3.87 -3.45
N GLU A 113 -22.32 5.05 -3.74
CA GLU A 113 -21.56 5.32 -4.97
C GLU A 113 -20.25 4.52 -5.01
N ASP A 114 -19.50 4.49 -3.90
CA ASP A 114 -18.29 3.68 -3.74
C ASP A 114 -18.62 2.18 -3.95
N MET A 115 -19.76 1.73 -3.41
CA MET A 115 -20.22 0.34 -3.55
C MET A 115 -20.57 0.03 -5.01
N LEU A 116 -21.25 0.94 -5.71
CA LEU A 116 -21.58 0.79 -7.13
C LEU A 116 -20.30 0.75 -7.99
N ALA A 117 -19.33 1.61 -7.70
CA ALA A 117 -18.04 1.63 -8.40
C ALA A 117 -17.30 0.30 -8.23
N GLN A 118 -17.26 -0.23 -7.00
CA GLN A 118 -16.64 -1.52 -6.71
C GLN A 118 -17.33 -2.67 -7.46
N LEU A 119 -18.66 -2.72 -7.45
CA LEU A 119 -19.43 -3.76 -8.15
C LEU A 119 -19.26 -3.69 -9.67
N ARG A 120 -19.19 -2.48 -10.25
CA ARG A 120 -18.89 -2.29 -11.68
C ARG A 120 -17.48 -2.76 -12.01
N SER A 121 -16.49 -2.45 -11.18
CA SER A 121 -15.12 -2.92 -11.35
C SER A 121 -15.04 -4.46 -11.34
N GLN A 122 -15.76 -5.10 -10.41
CA GLN A 122 -15.84 -6.56 -10.34
C GLN A 122 -16.51 -7.15 -11.58
N GLU A 123 -17.62 -6.58 -12.05
CA GLU A 123 -18.32 -7.07 -13.25
C GLU A 123 -17.43 -6.95 -14.50
N VAL A 124 -16.66 -5.86 -14.64
CA VAL A 124 -15.69 -5.70 -15.72
C VAL A 124 -14.58 -6.74 -15.63
N ALA A 125 -14.05 -7.00 -14.43
CA ALA A 125 -13.02 -8.02 -14.21
C ALA A 125 -13.52 -9.45 -14.45
N LEU A 126 -14.81 -9.71 -14.21
CA LEU A 126 -15.49 -10.98 -14.44
C LEU A 126 -16.02 -11.13 -15.87
N GLY A 127 -15.83 -10.12 -16.73
CA GLY A 127 -16.22 -10.16 -18.13
C GLY A 127 -15.57 -11.30 -18.92
N GLN A 128 -15.94 -11.46 -20.19
CA GLN A 128 -15.36 -12.51 -21.03
C GLN A 128 -13.83 -12.39 -21.01
N PRO A 129 -13.11 -13.45 -20.61
CA PRO A 129 -11.66 -13.46 -20.70
C PRO A 129 -11.30 -13.13 -22.14
N GLY A 130 -10.51 -12.08 -22.33
CA GLY A 130 -9.93 -11.82 -23.64
C GLY A 130 -9.25 -13.10 -24.12
N THR A 131 -9.37 -13.41 -25.42
CA THR A 131 -8.58 -14.51 -25.98
C THR A 131 -7.13 -14.24 -25.59
N PRO A 132 -6.46 -15.13 -24.83
CA PRO A 132 -5.06 -14.93 -24.51
C PRO A 132 -4.35 -14.68 -25.84
N PRO A 133 -3.50 -13.64 -25.94
CA PRO A 133 -2.71 -13.47 -27.16
C PRO A 133 -2.05 -14.82 -27.44
N ALA A 134 -2.08 -15.27 -28.69
CA ALA A 134 -1.46 -16.52 -29.14
C ALA A 134 0.08 -16.38 -29.14
N GLY A 135 0.61 -15.95 -27.99
CA GLY A 135 2.02 -15.78 -27.70
C GLY A 135 2.60 -17.06 -27.15
N ASP A 136 3.88 -17.23 -27.41
CA ASP A 136 4.68 -18.36 -26.96
C ASP A 136 4.73 -18.37 -25.42
N THR A 137 4.04 -19.34 -24.81
CA THR A 137 3.98 -19.51 -23.36
C THR A 137 5.36 -19.66 -22.73
N ALA A 138 6.34 -20.20 -23.47
CA ALA A 138 7.71 -20.31 -23.01
C ALA A 138 8.43 -18.95 -22.93
N LEU A 139 8.07 -18.02 -23.82
CA LEU A 139 8.57 -16.64 -23.77
C LEU A 139 7.97 -15.90 -22.57
N LEU A 140 6.68 -16.11 -22.29
CA LEU A 140 5.99 -15.52 -21.14
C LEU A 140 6.58 -16.03 -19.81
N GLU A 141 6.80 -17.34 -19.71
CA GLU A 141 7.43 -17.97 -18.54
C GLU A 141 8.86 -17.45 -18.33
N LYS A 142 9.61 -17.27 -19.41
CA LYS A 142 10.95 -16.68 -19.36
C LYS A 142 10.92 -15.22 -18.89
N ILE A 143 10.01 -14.39 -19.40
CA ILE A 143 9.87 -12.98 -18.99
C ILE A 143 9.49 -12.87 -17.51
N LEU A 144 8.50 -13.66 -17.05
CA LEU A 144 8.08 -13.67 -15.64
C LEU A 144 9.20 -14.11 -14.69
N THR A 145 10.06 -15.03 -15.15
CA THR A 145 11.23 -15.49 -14.39
C THR A 145 12.35 -14.44 -14.38
N ASP A 146 12.59 -13.74 -15.51
CA ASP A 146 13.63 -12.72 -15.64
C ASP A 146 13.29 -11.41 -14.88
N GLU A 147 12.01 -11.02 -14.83
CA GLU A 147 11.55 -9.82 -14.12
C GLU A 147 11.49 -9.98 -12.60
N GLY A 148 11.91 -11.14 -12.06
CA GLY A 148 11.97 -11.36 -10.61
C GLY A 148 10.60 -11.33 -9.94
N VAL A 149 9.53 -11.62 -10.69
CA VAL A 149 8.19 -11.91 -10.14
C VAL A 149 8.24 -13.30 -9.50
N VAL A 150 9.01 -13.41 -8.42
CA VAL A 150 8.89 -14.50 -7.47
C VAL A 150 7.51 -14.32 -6.84
N GLU A 151 6.66 -15.34 -6.96
CA GLU A 151 5.34 -15.42 -6.35
C GLU A 151 5.31 -14.71 -4.98
N THR A 152 4.70 -13.53 -4.95
CA THR A 152 4.49 -12.73 -3.73
C THR A 152 3.62 -13.44 -2.69
N LEU A 153 3.08 -14.62 -3.04
CA LEU A 153 2.41 -15.57 -2.16
C LEU A 153 3.34 -16.10 -1.06
N ASP A 154 4.66 -16.17 -1.29
CA ASP A 154 5.58 -16.87 -0.40
C ASP A 154 6.04 -16.02 0.81
N ALA A 155 5.99 -14.69 0.72
CA ALA A 155 6.40 -13.80 1.81
C ALA A 155 5.44 -13.85 3.02
N ARG A 156 4.13 -13.95 2.76
CA ARG A 156 3.10 -14.10 3.80
C ARG A 156 3.20 -15.47 4.47
N GLN A 157 3.47 -16.50 3.68
CA GLN A 157 3.60 -17.88 4.16
C GLN A 157 4.84 -18.05 5.04
N ARG A 158 6.00 -17.52 4.62
CA ARG A 158 7.23 -17.48 5.44
C ARG A 158 7.05 -16.69 6.74
N PHE A 159 6.31 -15.59 6.72
CA PHE A 159 5.99 -14.83 7.93
C PHE A 159 5.07 -15.61 8.88
N GLN A 160 4.05 -16.30 8.34
CA GLN A 160 3.16 -17.15 9.14
C GLN A 160 3.92 -18.32 9.78
N GLU A 161 4.82 -18.98 9.05
CA GLU A 161 5.67 -20.04 9.61
C GLU A 161 6.60 -19.52 10.71
N PHE A 162 7.18 -18.34 10.52
CA PHE A 162 8.00 -17.70 11.54
C PHE A 162 7.17 -17.39 12.80
N LEU A 163 5.97 -16.85 12.62
CA LEU A 163 5.08 -16.48 13.72
C LEU A 163 4.58 -17.72 14.49
N GLN A 164 4.24 -18.80 13.79
CA GLN A 164 3.88 -20.09 14.40
C GLN A 164 5.04 -20.70 15.18
N LYS A 165 6.25 -20.72 14.62
CA LYS A 165 7.47 -21.17 15.33
C LYS A 165 7.73 -20.34 16.60
N LEU A 166 7.44 -19.03 16.56
CA LEU A 166 7.57 -18.15 17.71
C LEU A 166 6.51 -18.46 18.78
N ILE A 167 5.25 -18.61 18.39
CA ILE A 167 4.13 -18.95 19.29
C ILE A 167 4.38 -20.29 19.97
N ASP A 168 4.76 -21.33 19.22
CA ASP A 168 5.07 -22.65 19.77
C ASP A 168 6.25 -22.62 20.74
N LYS A 169 7.22 -21.74 20.51
CA LYS A 169 8.37 -21.58 21.42
C LYS A 169 7.97 -20.87 22.71
N VAL A 170 7.07 -19.89 22.62
CA VAL A 170 6.52 -19.17 23.78
C VAL A 170 5.58 -20.07 24.59
N LEU A 171 4.69 -20.83 23.94
CA LEU A 171 3.75 -21.74 24.62
C LEU A 171 4.48 -22.87 25.35
N ARG A 172 5.46 -23.52 24.70
CA ARG A 172 6.29 -24.55 25.36
C ARG A 172 7.07 -23.99 26.55
N TRP A 173 7.55 -22.76 26.43
CA TRP A 173 8.22 -22.09 27.54
C TRP A 173 7.23 -21.77 28.67
N LEU A 174 6.01 -21.34 28.35
CA LEU A 174 4.96 -21.03 29.32
C LEU A 174 4.46 -22.28 30.07
N GLU A 175 4.35 -23.42 29.39
CA GLU A 175 4.05 -24.72 30.00
C GLU A 175 5.15 -25.14 30.99
N GLY A 176 6.43 -24.89 30.65
CA GLY A 176 7.55 -25.13 31.54
C GLY A 176 7.55 -24.27 32.81
N VAL A 177 7.00 -23.05 32.72
CA VAL A 177 6.94 -22.10 33.86
C VAL A 177 5.68 -22.29 34.71
N THR A 178 4.58 -22.72 34.12
CA THR A 178 3.33 -22.99 34.84
C THR A 178 3.30 -24.35 35.55
N GLY A 179 4.17 -25.29 35.16
CA GLY A 179 4.36 -26.58 35.86
C GLY A 179 5.07 -26.51 37.22
N ALA A 180 5.65 -25.38 37.61
CA ALA A 180 6.35 -25.21 38.89
C ALA A 180 5.36 -24.88 40.04
N LYS A 181 5.19 -25.83 40.97
CA LYS A 181 4.22 -25.83 42.10
C LYS A 181 4.43 -24.77 43.21
N SER A 182 4.90 -23.55 42.90
CA SER A 182 5.04 -22.48 43.90
C SER A 182 4.35 -21.19 43.46
N THR A 183 3.10 -21.03 43.87
CA THR A 183 2.23 -19.90 43.53
C THR A 183 2.87 -18.53 43.78
N GLN A 184 3.75 -18.39 44.78
CA GLN A 184 4.38 -17.10 45.10
C GLN A 184 5.65 -16.81 44.28
N THR A 185 6.38 -17.85 43.86
CA THR A 185 7.58 -17.71 43.02
C THR A 185 7.19 -17.53 41.55
N THR A 186 6.09 -18.16 41.11
CA THR A 186 5.57 -18.06 39.73
C THR A 186 5.13 -16.64 39.37
N PHE A 187 4.49 -15.90 40.28
CA PHE A 187 4.11 -14.51 40.00
C PHE A 187 5.31 -13.57 39.90
N ARG A 188 6.37 -13.79 40.70
CA ARG A 188 7.61 -13.01 40.59
C ARG A 188 8.36 -13.34 39.30
N ALA A 189 8.48 -14.61 38.95
CA ALA A 189 9.10 -15.05 37.70
C ALA A 189 8.36 -14.47 36.48
N LEU A 190 7.03 -14.49 36.49
CA LEU A 190 6.20 -13.92 35.42
C LEU A 190 6.35 -12.39 35.33
N TYR A 191 6.45 -11.69 36.46
CA TYR A 191 6.69 -10.24 36.50
C TYR A 191 8.05 -9.88 35.90
N TYR A 192 9.13 -10.55 36.32
CA TYR A 192 10.47 -10.29 35.78
C TYR A 192 10.58 -10.67 34.31
N LEU A 193 9.89 -11.72 33.87
CA LEU A 193 9.82 -12.07 32.45
C LEU A 193 9.14 -10.96 31.62
N LEU A 194 7.94 -10.53 32.02
CA LEU A 194 7.21 -9.48 31.30
C LEU A 194 8.03 -8.18 31.24
N LEU A 195 8.78 -7.88 32.30
CA LEU A 195 9.69 -6.75 32.33
C LEU A 195 10.85 -6.93 31.33
N VAL A 196 11.49 -8.11 31.27
CA VAL A 196 12.55 -8.40 30.28
C VAL A 196 12.01 -8.35 28.86
N LEU A 197 10.82 -8.91 28.62
CA LEU A 197 10.16 -8.91 27.31
C LEU A 197 9.82 -7.48 26.88
N SER A 198 9.30 -6.67 27.80
CA SER A 198 9.03 -5.24 27.57
C SER A 198 10.31 -4.49 27.21
N VAL A 199 11.41 -4.71 27.94
CA VAL A 199 12.71 -4.10 27.63
C VAL A 199 13.21 -4.56 26.25
N PHE A 200 13.03 -5.83 25.89
CA PHE A 200 13.39 -6.34 24.56
C PHE A 200 12.57 -5.71 23.44
N VAL A 201 11.24 -5.57 23.61
CA VAL A 201 10.37 -4.91 22.64
C VAL A 201 10.76 -3.45 22.49
N ILE A 202 11.00 -2.75 23.60
CA ILE A 202 11.45 -1.35 23.58
C ILE A 202 12.82 -1.24 22.90
N ALA A 203 13.78 -2.10 23.25
CA ALA A 203 15.10 -2.11 22.64
C ALA A 203 15.04 -2.45 21.14
N TRP A 204 14.14 -3.35 20.72
CA TRP A 204 13.90 -3.69 19.33
C TRP A 204 13.26 -2.53 18.57
N VAL A 205 12.25 -1.88 19.13
CA VAL A 205 11.64 -0.66 18.56
C VAL A 205 12.69 0.44 18.44
N VAL A 206 13.49 0.68 19.49
CA VAL A 206 14.60 1.64 19.46
C VAL A 206 15.65 1.24 18.44
N PHE A 207 15.97 -0.05 18.28
CA PHE A 207 16.89 -0.55 17.27
C PHE A 207 16.35 -0.34 15.85
N VAL A 208 15.05 -0.57 15.61
CA VAL A 208 14.38 -0.32 14.33
C VAL A 208 14.35 1.17 14.02
N LEU A 209 14.02 2.02 15.00
CA LEU A 209 14.08 3.48 14.85
C LEU A 209 15.51 3.96 14.63
N ALA A 210 16.48 3.46 15.39
CA ALA A 210 17.89 3.80 15.24
C ALA A 210 18.48 3.28 13.92
N ARG A 211 18.01 2.15 13.40
CA ARG A 211 18.37 1.65 12.07
C ARG A 211 17.77 2.52 10.96
N ARG A 212 16.52 2.97 11.14
CA ARG A 212 15.84 3.95 10.26
C ARG A 212 16.48 5.34 10.32
N MET A 213 17.14 5.68 11.43
CA MET A 213 17.90 6.93 11.59
C MET A 213 19.38 6.79 11.20
N ARG A 214 19.99 5.60 11.32
CA ARG A 214 21.38 5.36 10.88
C ARG A 214 21.53 5.39 9.36
N SER A 215 20.46 5.10 8.60
CA SER A 215 20.44 5.38 7.15
C SER A 215 20.48 6.87 6.81
N VAL A 216 20.27 7.77 7.79
CA VAL A 216 20.38 9.22 7.64
C VAL A 216 21.77 9.75 8.08
N VAL A 217 22.53 8.98 8.85
CA VAL A 217 23.82 9.40 9.45
C VAL A 217 25.04 8.79 8.75
N ALA A 218 24.86 7.89 7.78
CA ALA A 218 25.97 7.39 6.96
C ALA A 218 26.33 8.41 5.86
N ARG A 219 26.93 9.54 6.24
CA ARG A 219 27.80 10.34 5.38
C ARG A 219 29.02 10.80 6.17
N SER A 220 30.15 10.17 5.92
CA SER A 220 31.36 10.77 5.34
C SER A 220 32.56 9.88 5.69
N ASP A 221 32.99 9.07 4.75
CA ASP A 221 34.41 8.96 4.46
C ASP A 221 34.66 8.22 3.15
N GLY A 222 35.46 8.86 2.28
CA GLY A 222 36.45 8.18 1.45
C GLY A 222 35.98 7.47 0.17
N SER A 223 36.07 8.21 -0.93
CA SER A 223 36.67 7.80 -2.23
C SER A 223 36.29 6.47 -2.90
N GLY A 224 35.86 6.59 -4.16
CA GLY A 224 36.17 5.60 -5.19
C GLY A 224 34.94 5.04 -5.89
N ASP A 225 34.69 5.55 -7.09
CA ASP A 225 34.28 4.75 -8.25
C ASP A 225 33.04 3.83 -8.08
N ASP A 226 31.85 4.39 -8.31
CA ASP A 226 30.73 3.63 -8.90
C ASP A 226 29.65 4.62 -9.39
N THR A 227 29.87 5.16 -10.59
CA THR A 227 28.90 5.99 -11.33
C THR A 227 27.76 5.10 -11.85
N SER A 228 26.87 4.67 -10.97
CA SER A 228 25.47 4.32 -11.29
C SER A 228 24.70 4.09 -10.00
N GLY A 229 24.73 5.09 -9.11
CA GLY A 229 24.05 5.01 -7.83
C GLY A 229 22.54 4.91 -8.04
N ASP A 230 21.96 3.81 -7.58
CA ASP A 230 20.53 3.48 -7.45
C ASP A 230 19.59 4.69 -7.52
N ALA A 231 18.78 4.77 -8.58
CA ALA A 231 17.91 5.90 -8.87
C ALA A 231 16.87 6.11 -7.76
N VAL A 232 16.53 7.38 -7.47
CA VAL A 232 15.55 7.73 -6.41
C VAL A 232 14.12 7.40 -6.80
N ILE A 233 13.84 7.46 -8.10
CA ILE A 233 12.59 7.08 -8.74
C ILE A 233 12.95 6.45 -10.09
N ALA A 234 12.08 5.61 -10.65
CA ALA A 234 12.32 4.98 -11.95
C ALA A 234 12.62 6.01 -13.05
N ALA A 235 11.98 7.19 -12.99
CA ALA A 235 12.21 8.28 -13.92
C ALA A 235 13.65 8.84 -13.87
N ALA A 236 14.35 8.71 -12.73
CA ALA A 236 15.71 9.21 -12.56
C ALA A 236 16.80 8.22 -13.01
N GLU A 237 16.41 7.00 -13.40
CA GLU A 237 17.35 5.95 -13.79
C GLU A 237 18.04 6.29 -15.11
N GLY A 238 19.38 6.16 -15.14
CA GLY A 238 20.20 6.45 -16.31
C GLY A 238 20.40 7.93 -16.64
N LEU A 239 19.85 8.85 -15.84
CA LEU A 239 20.08 10.28 -16.04
C LEU A 239 21.47 10.71 -15.56
N PRO A 240 22.17 11.61 -16.29
CA PRO A 240 23.39 12.24 -15.80
C PRO A 240 23.19 13.01 -14.49
N ASP A 241 24.30 13.29 -13.80
CA ASP A 241 24.30 14.03 -12.53
C ASP A 241 23.77 15.47 -12.72
N ASP A 242 24.22 16.17 -13.77
CA ASP A 242 23.74 17.51 -14.12
C ASP A 242 22.44 17.42 -14.94
N ALA A 243 21.33 17.30 -14.22
CA ALA A 243 20.00 17.21 -14.80
C ALA A 243 19.59 18.43 -15.63
N LEU A 244 20.05 19.64 -15.25
CA LEU A 244 19.67 20.87 -15.95
C LEU A 244 20.40 20.99 -17.28
N ALA A 245 21.72 20.75 -17.29
CA ALA A 245 22.48 20.76 -18.53
C ALA A 245 22.00 19.68 -19.51
N PHE A 246 21.68 18.50 -19.01
CA PHE A 246 21.11 17.44 -19.85
C PHE A 246 19.73 17.84 -20.40
N ALA A 247 18.84 18.39 -19.56
CA ALA A 247 17.53 18.85 -20.00
C ALA A 247 17.62 19.94 -21.09
N ASP A 248 18.54 20.90 -20.92
CA ASP A 248 18.79 21.97 -21.89
C ASP A 248 19.30 21.40 -23.24
N ALA A 249 20.15 20.38 -23.22
CA ALA A 249 20.64 19.72 -24.43
C ALA A 249 19.54 18.91 -25.15
N GLU A 250 18.71 18.17 -24.40
CA GLU A 250 17.59 17.41 -24.93
C GLU A 250 16.54 18.33 -25.57
N ALA A 251 16.20 19.43 -24.91
CA ALA A 251 15.30 20.44 -25.43
C ALA A 251 15.84 21.12 -26.70
N ALA A 252 17.14 21.42 -26.76
CA ALA A 252 17.79 21.97 -27.96
C ALA A 252 17.71 21.00 -29.15
N ALA A 253 17.63 19.69 -28.89
CA ALA A 253 17.44 18.66 -29.90
C ALA A 253 15.94 18.36 -30.19
N GLY A 254 15.01 19.13 -29.62
CA GLY A 254 13.57 18.95 -29.78
C GLY A 254 12.98 17.78 -28.99
N ARG A 255 13.75 17.17 -28.07
CA ARG A 255 13.32 16.04 -27.24
C ARG A 255 12.78 16.54 -25.90
N TYR A 256 11.65 17.25 -25.93
CA TYR A 256 11.10 17.92 -24.74
C TYR A 256 10.61 16.96 -23.66
N ARG A 257 10.16 15.75 -24.04
CA ARG A 257 9.79 14.69 -23.08
C ARG A 257 10.97 14.26 -22.22
N ASP A 258 12.11 14.00 -22.86
CA ASP A 258 13.34 13.60 -22.17
C ASP A 258 13.89 14.76 -21.32
N ALA A 259 13.76 15.99 -21.81
CA ALA A 259 14.11 17.18 -21.05
C ALA A 259 13.29 17.33 -19.76
N VAL A 260 11.96 17.15 -19.81
CA VAL A 260 11.10 17.21 -18.61
C VAL A 260 11.38 16.04 -17.65
N ARG A 261 11.59 14.82 -18.17
CA ARG A 261 12.04 13.68 -17.36
C ARG A 261 13.31 14.00 -16.60
N ALA A 262 14.28 14.63 -17.26
CA ALA A 262 15.54 14.99 -16.66
C ALA A 262 15.37 15.96 -15.49
N LEU A 263 14.54 17.00 -15.66
CA LEU A 263 14.25 17.97 -14.61
C LEU A 263 13.60 17.32 -13.38
N PHE A 264 12.57 16.49 -13.58
CA PHE A 264 11.89 15.83 -12.45
C PHE A 264 12.78 14.81 -11.74
N GLY A 265 13.50 13.97 -12.50
CA GLY A 265 14.46 13.03 -11.94
C GLY A 265 15.61 13.71 -11.19
N GLY A 266 16.10 14.85 -11.71
CA GLY A 266 17.08 15.70 -11.04
C GLY A 266 16.57 16.29 -9.74
N ALA A 267 15.31 16.75 -9.72
CA ALA A 267 14.70 17.30 -8.51
C ALA A 267 14.56 16.23 -7.41
N ALA A 268 14.12 15.03 -7.78
CA ALA A 268 14.07 13.88 -6.87
C ALA A 268 15.46 13.54 -6.29
N ARG A 269 16.50 13.60 -7.13
CA ARG A 269 17.88 13.37 -6.71
C ARG A 269 18.37 14.42 -5.70
N GLU A 270 18.16 15.71 -5.98
CA GLU A 270 18.51 16.82 -5.08
C GLU A 270 17.85 16.68 -3.70
N LEU A 271 16.59 16.23 -3.65
CA LEU A 271 15.87 16.01 -2.38
C LEU A 271 16.54 14.91 -1.53
N VAL A 272 17.01 13.83 -2.17
CA VAL A 272 17.74 12.75 -1.48
C VAL A 272 19.15 13.17 -1.10
N GLU A 273 19.84 13.88 -1.97
CA GLU A 273 21.19 14.37 -1.71
C GLU A 273 21.21 15.29 -0.49
N ARG A 274 20.20 16.14 -0.35
CA ARG A 274 20.01 17.01 0.81
C ARG A 274 19.42 16.31 2.04
N GLY A 275 19.10 15.02 1.94
CA GLY A 275 18.57 14.21 3.03
C GLY A 275 17.13 14.56 3.44
N ILE A 276 16.37 15.22 2.57
CA ILE A 276 14.97 15.60 2.81
C ILE A 276 14.07 14.36 2.73
N VAL A 277 14.38 13.47 1.79
CA VAL A 277 13.71 12.18 1.63
C VAL A 277 14.75 11.06 1.58
N PRO A 278 14.44 9.84 2.05
CA PRO A 278 15.39 8.73 2.03
C PRO A 278 15.61 8.21 0.60
N ARG A 279 16.78 7.62 0.31
CA ARG A 279 17.04 6.98 -0.99
C ARG A 279 16.32 5.63 -1.09
N THR A 280 15.54 5.42 -2.16
CA THR A 280 14.85 4.15 -2.44
C THR A 280 14.64 3.98 -3.95
N ARG A 281 14.80 2.78 -4.51
CA ARG A 281 14.57 2.53 -5.94
C ARG A 281 13.10 2.44 -6.34
N THR A 282 12.25 1.96 -5.44
CA THR A 282 10.85 1.57 -5.74
C THR A 282 9.84 2.68 -5.49
N ARG A 283 10.28 3.93 -5.37
CA ARG A 283 9.38 5.03 -5.00
C ARG A 283 8.58 5.52 -6.20
N THR A 284 7.29 5.69 -5.97
CA THR A 284 6.37 6.33 -6.90
C THR A 284 6.39 7.85 -6.74
N ASP A 285 5.94 8.57 -7.76
CA ASP A 285 5.92 10.04 -7.77
C ASP A 285 4.98 10.59 -6.68
N GLY A 286 3.82 9.95 -6.48
CA GLY A 286 2.89 10.29 -5.40
C GLY A 286 3.48 10.07 -3.99
N GLU A 287 4.24 9.00 -3.78
CA GLU A 287 4.95 8.76 -2.51
C GLU A 287 6.05 9.79 -2.26
N LEU A 288 6.76 10.23 -3.31
CA LEU A 288 7.75 11.30 -3.21
C LEU A 288 7.09 12.62 -2.77
N LEU A 289 5.96 12.99 -3.37
CA LEU A 289 5.19 14.18 -2.98
C LEU A 289 4.71 14.08 -1.53
N ALA A 290 4.20 12.93 -1.10
CA ALA A 290 3.76 12.71 0.28
C ALA A 290 4.90 12.83 1.29
N ASP A 291 6.07 12.26 1.00
CA ASP A 291 7.26 12.36 1.84
C ASP A 291 7.75 13.83 1.94
N VAL A 292 7.76 14.56 0.82
CA VAL A 292 8.16 15.98 0.80
C VAL A 292 7.14 16.86 1.51
N ALA A 293 5.84 16.57 1.40
CA ALA A 293 4.79 17.28 2.13
C ALA A 293 4.99 17.20 3.64
N LEU A 294 5.49 16.05 4.13
CA LEU A 294 5.78 15.85 5.56
C LEU A 294 7.12 16.47 5.98
N ALA A 295 8.17 16.29 5.17
CA ALA A 295 9.52 16.69 5.51
C ALA A 295 9.79 18.18 5.27
N ARG A 296 9.29 18.73 4.16
CA ARG A 296 9.56 20.12 3.73
C ARG A 296 8.38 20.71 2.93
N PRO A 297 7.29 21.13 3.60
CA PRO A 297 6.09 21.65 2.96
C PRO A 297 6.32 22.82 2.00
N THR A 298 7.37 23.63 2.21
CA THR A 298 7.72 24.78 1.36
C THR A 298 8.16 24.38 -0.05
N VAL A 299 8.70 23.17 -0.21
CA VAL A 299 9.17 22.63 -1.50
C VAL A 299 8.08 21.87 -2.24
N LEU A 300 7.00 21.48 -1.55
CA LEU A 300 5.91 20.72 -2.16
C LEU A 300 5.27 21.41 -3.37
N PRO A 301 4.89 22.71 -3.33
CA PRO A 301 4.22 23.33 -4.47
C PRO A 301 5.01 23.28 -5.79
N PRO A 302 6.30 23.70 -5.84
CA PRO A 302 7.05 23.61 -7.10
C PRO A 302 7.39 22.16 -7.49
N LEU A 303 7.50 21.23 -6.54
CA LEU A 303 7.71 19.81 -6.87
C LEU A 303 6.45 19.20 -7.51
N SER A 304 5.27 19.52 -6.96
CA SER A 304 3.97 19.10 -7.51
C SER A 304 3.77 19.64 -8.92
N GLU A 305 4.05 20.92 -9.13
CA GLU A 305 3.93 21.56 -10.45
C GLU A 305 4.88 20.92 -11.49
N LEU A 306 6.08 20.51 -11.05
CA LEU A 306 7.00 19.77 -11.91
C LEU A 306 6.53 18.33 -12.19
N CYS A 307 5.90 17.68 -11.20
CA CYS A 307 5.27 16.37 -11.34
C CYS A 307 4.10 16.41 -12.34
N ASP A 308 3.27 17.46 -12.28
CA ASP A 308 2.14 17.66 -13.19
C ASP A 308 2.57 17.82 -14.65
N ALA A 309 3.77 18.37 -14.90
CA ALA A 309 4.38 18.42 -16.23
C ALA A 309 5.00 17.07 -16.63
N PHE A 310 5.56 16.33 -15.67
CA PHE A 310 6.24 15.07 -15.88
C PHE A 310 5.29 13.91 -16.20
N GLU A 311 4.22 13.71 -15.42
CA GLU A 311 3.36 12.52 -15.56
C GLU A 311 2.72 12.39 -16.95
N PRO A 312 2.11 13.46 -17.54
CA PRO A 312 1.55 13.38 -18.88
C PRO A 312 2.65 13.21 -19.94
N ALA A 313 3.82 13.81 -19.74
CA ALA A 313 4.92 13.72 -20.67
C ALA A 313 5.50 12.30 -20.72
N TRP A 314 5.71 11.70 -19.55
CA TRP A 314 6.37 10.41 -19.45
C TRP A 314 5.39 9.25 -19.63
N TYR A 315 4.39 9.14 -18.76
CA TYR A 315 3.41 8.04 -18.80
C TYR A 315 2.29 8.28 -19.81
N GLY A 316 1.88 9.53 -20.00
CA GLY A 316 0.87 9.90 -21.00
C GLY A 316 1.41 9.98 -22.43
N HIS A 317 2.72 9.89 -22.62
CA HIS A 317 3.40 10.08 -23.91
C HIS A 317 3.06 11.39 -24.65
N ILE A 318 2.62 12.41 -23.92
CA ILE A 318 2.26 13.72 -24.48
C ILE A 318 3.53 14.56 -24.65
N ASP A 319 3.76 15.13 -25.83
CA ASP A 319 4.89 16.05 -26.01
C ASP A 319 4.56 17.41 -25.38
N PRO A 320 5.30 17.88 -24.36
CA PRO A 320 5.06 19.18 -23.75
C PRO A 320 5.45 20.36 -24.66
N GLY A 321 6.25 20.10 -25.70
CA GLY A 321 6.76 21.15 -26.60
C GLY A 321 7.70 22.14 -25.91
N ALA A 322 8.14 23.15 -26.67
CA ALA A 322 9.07 24.16 -26.19
C ALA A 322 8.52 24.97 -25.00
N ASP A 323 7.26 25.37 -25.07
CA ASP A 323 6.61 26.16 -24.02
C ASP A 323 6.41 25.36 -22.73
N GLY A 324 5.99 24.10 -22.85
CA GLY A 324 5.84 23.21 -21.69
C GLY A 324 7.18 22.91 -21.02
N TYR A 325 8.23 22.69 -21.80
CA TYR A 325 9.59 22.57 -21.26
C TYR A 325 10.08 23.87 -20.58
N ALA A 326 9.86 25.04 -21.20
CA ALA A 326 10.26 26.31 -20.61
C ALA A 326 9.57 26.56 -19.26
N ALA A 327 8.29 26.22 -19.15
CA ALA A 327 7.55 26.25 -17.89
C ALA A 327 8.16 25.29 -16.86
N ALA A 328 8.35 24.01 -17.21
CA ALA A 328 8.95 23.02 -16.32
C ALA A 328 10.36 23.43 -15.83
N ARG A 329 11.18 24.01 -16.71
CA ARG A 329 12.52 24.50 -16.38
C ARG A 329 12.48 25.67 -15.38
N ALA A 330 11.53 26.58 -15.52
CA ALA A 330 11.33 27.68 -14.58
C ALA A 330 10.93 27.17 -13.19
N VAL A 331 10.03 26.18 -13.14
CA VAL A 331 9.59 25.52 -11.91
C VAL A 331 10.74 24.78 -11.24
N TYR A 332 11.53 24.02 -12.01
CA TYR A 332 12.75 23.36 -11.50
C TYR A 332 13.73 24.36 -10.89
N SER A 333 13.99 25.48 -11.56
CA SER A 333 14.88 26.53 -11.06
C SER A 333 14.37 27.14 -9.74
N LYS A 334 13.06 27.35 -9.62
CA LYS A 334 12.40 27.80 -8.40
C LYS A 334 12.54 26.77 -7.28
N LEU A 335 12.35 25.47 -7.57
CA LEU A 335 12.53 24.38 -6.61
C LEU A 335 13.95 24.37 -6.05
N VAL A 336 14.97 24.41 -6.92
CA VAL A 336 16.37 24.44 -6.50
C VAL A 336 16.68 25.69 -5.67
N ALA A 337 16.15 26.85 -6.06
CA ALA A 337 16.31 28.08 -5.29
C ALA A 337 15.69 27.98 -3.88
N THR A 338 14.49 27.40 -3.75
CA THR A 338 13.85 27.14 -2.45
C THR A 338 14.69 26.18 -1.60
N LEU A 339 15.23 25.13 -2.21
CA LEU A 339 16.10 24.16 -1.52
C LEU A 339 17.40 24.78 -1.00
N VAL A 340 17.94 25.80 -1.67
CA VAL A 340 19.13 26.56 -1.26
C VAL A 340 18.79 27.64 -0.23
N GLY A 341 17.66 28.34 -0.40
CA GLY A 341 17.22 29.42 0.49
C GLY A 341 16.94 28.96 1.92
N ASP A 342 16.39 27.76 2.08
CA ASP A 342 16.07 27.16 3.38
C ASP A 342 17.29 26.49 4.08
N ALA A 343 18.51 26.59 3.50
CA ALA A 343 19.74 26.05 4.10
C ALA A 343 20.51 27.09 4.95
N ARG A 344 19.93 28.27 5.17
CA ARG A 344 20.44 29.35 6.04
C ARG A 344 19.53 29.57 7.24
#